data_AF-T0YWR6-F1
#
_entry.id   AF-T0YWR6-F1
#
_cell.length_a   1.000
_cell.length_b   1.000
_cell.length_c   1.000
_cell.angle_alpha   90.00
_cell.angle_beta   90.00
_cell.angle_gamma   90.00
#
_symmetry.space_group_name_H-M   'P 1'
#
loop_
_entity.id
_entity.type
_entity.pdbx_description
1 polymer ?
#
loop_
_entity_poly.entity_id
_entity_poly.type
_entity_poly.pdbx_seq_one_letter_code
_entity_poly.pdbx_strand_id
1 'polypeptide(L)'
;LLHAGTSIPNVAGFTSQPLHAGQVVAIEPFATGGAGRIHNGPFGNILRFREPPDGERTPELAEAFQRFRTLPFCLRWVPEKELRATLLRERRRLQTYPVFVEVRQGLVAQSERTFLITPEGSECLTP
;
A
#
# COMPACT_ATOMS: atom_id res chain seq x y z
N LEU A 1 1.42 9.60 -2.48
CA LEU A 1 1.68 8.33 -3.21
C LEU A 1 2.61 7.48 -2.35
N LEU A 2 2.25 6.22 -2.05
CA LEU A 2 3.05 5.37 -1.15
C LEU A 2 4.20 4.65 -1.89
N HIS A 3 3.95 4.08 -3.06
CA HIS A 3 4.99 3.47 -3.90
C HIS A 3 5.34 4.38 -5.07
N ALA A 4 6.60 4.83 -5.13
CA ALA A 4 7.09 5.78 -6.12
C ALA A 4 7.68 5.13 -7.39
N GLY A 5 7.52 3.81 -7.57
CA GLY A 5 7.90 3.09 -8.80
C GLY A 5 9.18 2.25 -8.69
N THR A 6 10.03 2.49 -7.68
CA THR A 6 11.17 1.62 -7.38
C THR A 6 10.73 0.45 -6.50
N SER A 7 11.13 -0.77 -6.84
CA SER A 7 10.89 -1.97 -6.03
C SER A 7 12.23 -2.59 -5.64
N ILE A 8 12.37 -2.93 -4.35
CA ILE A 8 13.54 -3.60 -3.79
C ILE A 8 13.14 -5.06 -3.55
N PRO A 9 13.75 -6.03 -4.26
CA PRO A 9 13.33 -7.41 -4.19
C PRO A 9 13.83 -8.09 -2.90
N ASN A 10 13.02 -9.00 -2.34
CA ASN A 10 13.41 -9.84 -1.20
C ASN A 10 14.23 -11.08 -1.60
N VAL A 11 14.38 -11.33 -2.90
CA VAL A 11 15.12 -12.48 -3.44
C VAL A 11 16.10 -12.00 -4.49
N ALA A 12 17.19 -12.75 -4.68
CA ALA A 12 18.15 -12.48 -5.74
C ALA A 12 17.46 -12.52 -7.11
N GLY A 13 17.76 -11.55 -7.96
CA GLY A 13 17.20 -11.44 -9.29
C GLY A 13 17.90 -10.34 -10.09
N PHE A 14 17.47 -10.14 -11.33
CA PHE A 14 17.97 -9.05 -12.17
C PHE A 14 17.23 -7.76 -11.84
N THR A 15 17.66 -7.05 -10.80
CA THR A 15 17.26 -5.67 -10.55
C THR A 15 18.46 -4.76 -10.71
N SER A 16 18.40 -3.86 -11.68
CA SER A 16 19.52 -3.00 -12.08
C SER A 16 19.32 -1.53 -11.75
N GLN A 17 18.30 -1.18 -10.96
CA GLN A 17 18.05 0.22 -10.61
C GLN A 17 18.85 0.60 -9.36
N PRO A 18 19.85 1.50 -9.47
CA PRO A 18 20.54 2.01 -8.30
C PRO A 18 19.61 2.92 -7.49
N LEU A 19 19.85 2.97 -6.19
CA LEU A 19 19.25 3.98 -5.34
C LEU A 19 20.04 5.29 -5.45
N HIS A 20 19.33 6.40 -5.38
CA HIS A 20 19.89 7.75 -5.52
C HIS A 20 19.66 8.57 -4.26
N ALA A 21 20.61 9.46 -3.94
CA ALA A 21 20.48 10.38 -2.83
C ALA A 21 19.18 11.21 -2.94
N GLY A 22 18.52 11.42 -1.80
CA GLY A 22 17.21 12.06 -1.69
C GLY A 22 16.02 11.10 -1.84
N GLN A 23 16.23 9.84 -2.23
CA GLN A 23 15.16 8.84 -2.23
C GLN A 23 14.83 8.39 -0.81
N VAL A 24 13.53 8.21 -0.55
CA VAL A 24 13.02 7.54 0.65
C VAL A 24 12.49 6.18 0.23
N VAL A 25 12.99 5.11 0.86
CA VAL A 25 12.65 3.72 0.52
C VAL A 25 12.19 2.97 1.76
N ALA A 26 11.21 2.09 1.58
CA ALA A 26 10.85 1.08 2.56
C ALA A 26 11.67 -0.18 2.27
N ILE A 27 12.34 -0.71 3.30
CA ILE A 27 12.97 -2.02 3.29
C ILE A 27 12.08 -2.95 4.12
N GLU A 28 11.34 -3.81 3.43
CA GLU A 28 10.28 -4.65 4.00
C GLU A 28 10.47 -6.15 3.68
N PRO A 29 11.47 -6.83 4.29
CA PRO A 29 11.65 -8.26 4.11
C PRO A 29 10.49 -9.08 4.67
N PHE A 30 10.10 -10.10 3.90
CA PHE A 30 9.21 -11.17 4.32
C PHE A 30 9.96 -12.49 4.33
N ALA A 31 9.84 -13.24 5.41
CA ALA A 31 10.41 -14.57 5.56
C ALA A 31 9.29 -15.58 5.86
N THR A 32 9.42 -16.81 5.35
CA THR A 32 8.42 -17.85 5.61
C THR A 32 9.04 -19.24 5.68
N GLY A 33 8.46 -20.12 6.51
CA GLY A 33 8.75 -21.56 6.50
C GLY A 33 7.98 -22.34 5.43
N GLY A 34 7.19 -21.65 4.59
CA GLY A 34 6.38 -22.23 3.52
C GLY A 34 7.14 -22.39 2.19
N ALA A 35 6.45 -22.12 1.07
CA ALA A 35 6.99 -22.20 -0.28
C ALA A 35 7.74 -20.94 -0.75
N GLY A 36 7.72 -19.85 0.04
CA GLY A 36 8.36 -18.58 -0.34
C GLY A 36 7.65 -17.86 -1.49
N ARG A 37 6.38 -18.18 -1.73
CA ARG A 37 5.55 -17.59 -2.80
C ARG A 37 4.17 -17.26 -2.27
N ILE A 38 3.56 -16.24 -2.85
CA ILE A 38 2.21 -15.80 -2.50
C ILE A 38 1.22 -16.08 -3.64
N HIS A 39 -0.05 -16.22 -3.27
CA HIS A 39 -1.17 -16.05 -4.19
C HIS A 39 -2.11 -14.99 -3.63
N ASN A 40 -2.95 -14.44 -4.51
CA ASN A 40 -3.99 -13.51 -4.10
C ASN A 40 -5.10 -14.29 -3.39
N GLY A 41 -5.38 -13.92 -2.15
CA GLY A 41 -6.56 -14.34 -1.41
C GLY A 41 -7.75 -13.41 -1.67
N PRO A 42 -8.75 -13.42 -0.77
CA PRO A 42 -9.86 -12.47 -0.81
C PRO A 42 -9.38 -11.02 -0.78
N PHE A 43 -10.20 -10.11 -1.34
CA PHE A 43 -9.93 -8.67 -1.23
C PHE A 43 -9.96 -8.23 0.23
N GLY A 44 -8.90 -7.55 0.64
CA GLY A 44 -8.78 -7.00 1.98
C GLY A 44 -9.57 -5.70 2.15
N ASN A 45 -9.34 -5.06 3.30
CA ASN A 45 -10.02 -3.84 3.71
C ASN A 45 -9.30 -2.55 3.26
N ILE A 46 -8.23 -2.67 2.48
CA ILE A 46 -7.45 -1.53 2.01
C ILE A 46 -8.10 -0.97 0.73
N LEU A 47 -8.45 0.31 0.80
CA LEU A 47 -9.07 1.09 -0.26
C LEU A 47 -8.15 2.24 -0.64
N ARG A 48 -8.14 2.62 -1.91
CA ARG A 48 -7.44 3.82 -2.40
C ARG A 48 -8.24 4.43 -3.54
N PHE A 49 -8.34 5.75 -3.60
CA PHE A 49 -8.94 6.40 -4.77
C PHE A 49 -8.06 6.19 -6.00
N ARG A 50 -8.66 5.70 -7.10
CA ARG A 50 -7.97 5.55 -8.40
C ARG A 50 -7.67 6.91 -9.00
N GLU A 51 -8.62 7.82 -8.86
CA GLU A 51 -8.61 9.18 -9.40
C GLU A 51 -9.42 10.10 -8.47
N PRO A 52 -9.20 11.42 -8.52
CA PRO A 52 -10.05 12.38 -7.83
C PRO A 52 -11.52 12.22 -8.29
N PRO A 53 -12.49 12.14 -7.36
CA PRO A 53 -13.90 12.14 -7.73
C PRO A 53 -14.33 13.51 -8.24
N ASP A 54 -15.35 13.52 -9.10
CA ASP A 54 -16.06 14.75 -9.46
C ASP A 54 -16.87 15.21 -8.24
N GLY A 55 -16.45 16.33 -7.65
CA GLY A 55 -17.01 16.84 -6.41
C GLY A 55 -18.41 17.44 -6.54
N GLU A 56 -18.82 17.85 -7.74
CA GLU A 56 -20.17 18.37 -7.96
C GLU A 56 -21.21 17.24 -8.02
N ARG A 57 -20.82 16.09 -8.59
CA ARG A 57 -21.71 14.92 -8.73
C ARG A 57 -21.75 14.01 -7.52
N THR A 58 -20.65 13.98 -6.74
CA THR A 58 -20.49 13.06 -5.61
C THR A 58 -19.81 13.76 -4.44
N PRO A 59 -20.51 14.66 -3.74
CA PRO A 59 -19.93 15.47 -2.66
C PRO A 59 -19.39 14.61 -1.51
N GLU A 60 -20.03 13.47 -1.21
CA GLU A 60 -19.56 12.55 -0.17
C GLU A 60 -18.22 11.90 -0.55
N LEU A 61 -18.04 11.54 -1.84
CA LEU A 61 -16.75 11.03 -2.30
C LEU A 61 -15.67 12.10 -2.28
N ALA A 62 -16.03 13.36 -2.60
CA ALA A 62 -15.10 14.48 -2.49
C ALA A 62 -14.64 14.70 -1.05
N GLU A 63 -15.55 14.59 -0.08
CA GLU A 63 -15.19 14.64 1.34
C GLU A 63 -14.18 13.54 1.72
N ALA A 64 -14.46 12.28 1.35
CA ALA A 64 -13.53 11.18 1.59
C ALA A 64 -12.19 11.38 0.84
N PHE A 65 -12.22 11.91 -0.38
CA PHE A 65 -11.01 12.19 -1.14
C PHE A 65 -10.20 13.33 -0.52
N GLN A 66 -10.82 14.36 0.04
CA GLN A 66 -10.10 15.39 0.78
C GLN A 66 -9.38 14.81 2.01
N ARG A 67 -10.01 13.85 2.70
CA ARG A 67 -9.47 13.19 3.89
C ARG A 67 -8.28 12.26 3.57
N PHE A 68 -8.39 11.42 2.55
CA PHE A 68 -7.40 10.36 2.28
C PHE A 68 -6.53 10.61 1.04
N ARG A 69 -7.00 11.45 0.11
CA ARG A 69 -6.37 11.76 -1.18
C ARG A 69 -5.88 10.51 -1.91
N THR A 70 -4.56 10.40 -2.09
CA THR A 70 -3.90 9.30 -2.81
C THR A 70 -3.40 8.19 -1.90
N LEU A 71 -3.58 8.34 -0.58
CA LEU A 71 -3.13 7.37 0.42
C LEU A 71 -4.17 6.25 0.59
N PRO A 72 -3.72 5.02 0.87
CA PRO A 72 -4.61 3.93 1.22
C PRO A 72 -5.31 4.20 2.57
N PHE A 73 -6.54 3.74 2.71
CA PHE A 73 -7.37 3.82 3.91
C PHE A 73 -8.23 2.57 4.07
N CYS A 74 -9.02 2.48 5.14
CA CYS A 74 -10.00 1.40 5.30
C CYS A 74 -11.36 1.93 5.76
N LEU A 75 -12.44 1.18 5.51
CA LEU A 75 -13.80 1.58 5.89
C LEU A 75 -13.97 1.82 7.39
N ARG A 76 -13.17 1.16 8.23
CA ARG A 76 -13.21 1.37 9.70
C ARG A 76 -12.74 2.77 10.11
N TRP A 77 -11.96 3.46 9.28
CA TRP A 77 -11.53 4.84 9.52
C TRP A 77 -12.58 5.88 9.11
N VAL A 78 -13.68 5.43 8.49
CA VAL A 78 -14.80 6.27 8.09
C VAL A 78 -15.93 6.00 9.08
N PRO A 79 -16.07 6.76 10.18
CA PRO A 79 -17.12 6.53 11.17
C PRO A 79 -18.53 6.74 10.62
N GLU A 80 -18.69 7.60 9.62
CA GLU A 80 -19.94 8.03 9.02
C GLU A 80 -20.57 6.89 8.19
N LYS A 81 -21.76 6.42 8.62
CA LYS A 81 -22.45 5.29 7.98
C LYS A 81 -22.78 5.56 6.50
N GLU A 82 -23.29 6.75 6.21
CA GLU A 82 -23.67 7.15 4.85
C GLU A 82 -22.46 7.23 3.92
N LEU A 83 -21.35 7.79 4.39
CA LEU A 83 -20.11 7.85 3.60
C LEU A 83 -19.56 6.46 3.31
N ARG A 84 -19.58 5.54 4.30
CA ARG A 84 -19.22 4.13 4.07
C ARG A 84 -20.13 3.48 3.02
N ALA A 85 -21.44 3.70 3.10
CA ALA A 85 -22.40 3.16 2.13
C ALA A 85 -22.11 3.68 0.71
N THR A 86 -21.84 4.97 0.57
CA THR A 86 -21.46 5.57 -0.71
C THR A 86 -20.14 5.01 -1.26
N LEU A 87 -19.11 4.85 -0.42
CA LEU A 87 -17.84 4.23 -0.82
C LEU A 87 -18.02 2.79 -1.29
N LEU A 88 -18.91 2.02 -0.66
CA LEU A 88 -19.25 0.66 -1.07
C LEU A 88 -20.01 0.64 -2.41
N ARG A 89 -20.96 1.55 -2.61
CA ARG A 89 -21.71 1.70 -3.88
C ARG A 89 -20.80 2.13 -5.03
N GLU A 90 -19.84 3.00 -4.76
CA GLU A 90 -18.92 3.58 -5.74
C GLU A 90 -17.58 2.83 -5.82
N ARG A 91 -17.54 1.55 -5.45
CA ARG A 91 -16.31 0.73 -5.37
C ARG A 91 -15.50 0.71 -6.67
N ARG A 92 -16.12 0.93 -7.84
CA ARG A 92 -15.43 1.06 -9.13
C ARG A 92 -14.40 2.20 -9.18
N ARG A 93 -14.63 3.27 -8.41
CA ARG A 93 -13.71 4.42 -8.27
C ARG A 93 -12.55 4.14 -7.30
N LEU A 94 -12.64 3.02 -6.58
CA LEU A 94 -11.66 2.61 -5.60
C LEU A 94 -10.82 1.46 -6.15
N GLN A 95 -9.55 1.48 -5.79
CA GLN A 95 -8.66 0.34 -5.89
C GLN A 95 -8.72 -0.42 -4.57
N THR A 96 -8.83 -1.74 -4.66
CA THR A 96 -8.75 -2.65 -3.51
C THR A 96 -7.58 -3.59 -3.67
N TYR A 97 -6.97 -3.97 -2.55
CA TYR A 97 -5.80 -4.85 -2.55
C TYR A 97 -6.19 -6.24 -2.01
N PRO A 98 -5.82 -7.33 -2.70
CA PRO A 98 -6.00 -8.66 -2.16
C PRO A 98 -5.11 -8.86 -0.93
N VAL A 99 -5.55 -9.72 -0.03
CA VAL A 99 -4.64 -10.25 1.00
C VAL A 99 -3.65 -11.18 0.29
N PHE A 100 -2.35 -10.96 0.49
CA PHE A 100 -1.33 -11.88 0.01
C PHE A 100 -1.20 -13.05 0.98
N VAL A 101 -1.37 -14.26 0.46
CA VAL A 101 -1.40 -15.49 1.26
C VAL A 101 -0.29 -16.42 0.80
N GLU A 102 0.46 -16.97 1.75
CA GLU A 102 1.53 -17.93 1.48
C GLU A 102 0.95 -19.25 0.92
N VAL A 103 1.52 -19.75 -0.17
CA VAL A 103 0.97 -20.87 -0.95
C VAL A 103 0.80 -22.16 -0.15
N ARG A 104 1.67 -22.45 0.82
CA ARG A 104 1.60 -23.63 1.70
C ARG A 104 0.99 -23.32 3.07
N GLN A 105 0.45 -22.11 3.27
CA GLN A 105 -0.04 -21.64 4.58
C GLN A 105 1.04 -21.68 5.66
N GLY A 106 2.32 -21.55 5.27
CA GLY A 106 3.42 -21.45 6.22
C GLY A 106 3.34 -20.16 7.03
N LEU A 107 3.94 -20.17 8.23
CA LEU A 107 4.09 -18.95 9.02
C LEU A 107 4.92 -17.92 8.22
N VAL A 108 4.48 -16.67 8.25
CA VAL A 108 5.15 -15.54 7.61
C VAL A 108 5.56 -14.55 8.69
N ALA A 109 6.83 -14.16 8.69
CA ALA A 109 7.36 -13.06 9.48
C ALA A 109 7.73 -11.91 8.55
N GLN A 110 7.57 -10.68 9.04
CA GLN A 110 7.90 -9.47 8.32
C GLN A 110 8.55 -8.47 9.27
N SER A 111 9.43 -7.64 8.73
CA SER A 111 9.95 -6.44 9.38
C SER A 111 9.98 -5.33 8.34
N GLU A 112 9.76 -4.08 8.74
CA GLU A 112 9.88 -2.92 7.85
C GLU A 112 10.63 -1.80 8.54
N ARG A 113 11.47 -1.13 7.75
CA ARG A 113 12.15 0.12 8.12
C ARG A 113 12.14 1.07 6.94
N THR A 114 11.96 2.35 7.22
CA THR A 114 12.06 3.41 6.20
C THR A 114 13.43 4.07 6.27
N PHE A 115 14.08 4.23 5.11
CA PHE A 115 15.40 4.84 5.00
C PHE A 115 15.38 6.05 4.06
N LEU A 116 16.12 7.09 4.42
CA LEU A 116 16.53 8.16 3.51
C LEU A 116 17.91 7.79 2.93
N ILE A 117 18.04 7.79 1.61
CA ILE A 117 19.32 7.60 0.93
C ILE A 117 20.03 8.96 0.87
N THR A 118 21.26 9.03 1.37
CA THR A 118 22.10 10.22 1.38
C THR A 118 23.34 10.02 0.49
N PRO A 119 24.08 11.06 0.13
CA PRO A 119 25.34 10.90 -0.60
C PRO A 119 26.38 10.04 0.16
N GLU A 120 26.31 10.00 1.49
CA GLU A 120 27.24 9.29 2.37
C GLU A 120 26.75 7.89 2.78
N GLY A 121 25.50 7.51 2.45
CA GLY A 121 24.93 6.22 2.82
C GLY A 121 23.41 6.24 2.98
N SER A 122 22.92 5.78 4.12
CA SER A 122 21.48 5.74 4.42
C SER A 122 21.19 6.05 5.88
N GLU A 123 20.13 6.81 6.14
CA GLU A 123 19.62 7.14 7.47
C GLU A 123 18.30 6.40 7.72
N CYS A 124 18.18 5.71 8.86
CA CYS A 124 16.93 5.03 9.25
C CYS A 124 15.97 6.04 9.90
N LEU A 125 14.80 6.25 9.30
CA LEU A 125 13.80 7.22 9.75
C LEU A 125 12.78 6.63 10.74
N THR A 126 12.76 5.30 10.88
CA THR A 126 11.81 4.59 11.75
C THR A 126 12.55 3.79 12.83
N PRO A 127 12.03 3.77 14.08
CA PRO A 127 12.68 3.13 15.22
C PRO A 127 12.80 1.61 15.10
#